data_AF-A0A450VDX8-F1
#
_entry.id   AF-A0A450VDX8-F1
#
_cell.length_a   1.000
_cell.length_b   1.000
_cell.length_c   1.000
_cell.angle_alpha   90.00
_cell.angle_beta   90.00
_cell.angle_gamma   90.00
#
_symmetry.space_group_name_H-M   'P 1'
#
loop_
_entity.id
_entity.type
_entity.pdbx_description
1 polymer ?
#
loop_
_entity_poly.entity_id
_entity_poly.type
_entity_poly.pdbx_seq_one_letter_code
_entity_poly.pdbx_strand_id
1 'polypeptide(L)'
;SVALIGLEDVRDYKIQVRPDRETLGTASPFNIKVESLTMGNFSPDEVAHLLHQHTEETGQPFQPDAMAEINRQTGGQPWLVNALASQLTTHYDALVQDRTIPVQRAHVLAAREILIERRDTHLDSLVSRLREPRIQRVIEPILTGDATAGDTVYDEDFAYLQNLGLVTVEDGTRRIANPIYAEIIARVLINFVEACIPEPPECAGEDGTLDMMGLIEGFVEFWRENGEIVLRGISYQEAAPHLVFMGYLQRIVD
;
A
#
# COMPACT_ATOMS: atom_id res chain seq x y z
N SER A 1 24.38 -13.25 2.35
CA SER A 1 24.01 -13.62 3.74
C SER A 1 22.52 -13.91 3.79
N VAL A 2 22.08 -14.83 4.65
CA VAL A 2 20.65 -15.13 4.86
C VAL A 2 20.30 -14.69 6.28
N ALA A 3 19.26 -13.88 6.45
CA ALA A 3 18.75 -13.44 7.74
C ALA A 3 17.34 -14.03 7.96
N LEU A 4 17.08 -14.56 9.15
CA LEU A 4 15.74 -14.97 9.60
C LEU A 4 15.15 -13.81 10.40
N ILE A 5 14.07 -13.22 9.88
CA ILE A 5 13.46 -12.00 10.43
C ILE A 5 12.04 -12.35 10.85
N GLY A 6 11.70 -12.08 12.12
CA GLY A 6 10.34 -12.18 12.64
C GLY A 6 9.54 -10.90 12.35
N LEU A 7 8.21 -11.02 12.29
CA LEU A 7 7.31 -9.85 12.12
C LEU A 7 7.19 -9.01 13.39
N GLU A 8 7.48 -9.63 14.54
CA GLU A 8 7.43 -9.00 15.85
C GLU A 8 8.74 -9.26 16.59
N ASP A 9 9.00 -8.47 17.63
CA ASP A 9 10.07 -8.80 18.55
C ASP A 9 9.75 -10.18 19.19
N VAL A 10 10.77 -11.02 19.39
CA VAL A 10 10.65 -12.29 20.12
C VAL A 10 9.94 -12.12 21.47
N ARG A 11 10.00 -10.92 22.09
CA ARG A 11 9.27 -10.59 23.33
C ARG A 11 7.76 -10.47 23.16
N ASP A 12 7.30 -10.09 21.98
CA ASP A 12 5.90 -9.80 21.68
C ASP A 12 5.15 -11.07 21.25
N TYR A 13 5.89 -12.11 20.82
CA TYR A 13 5.35 -13.46 20.66
C TYR A 13 4.89 -14.02 22.01
N LYS A 14 3.66 -13.69 22.40
CA LYS A 14 2.93 -14.28 23.52
C LYS A 14 2.54 -15.71 23.14
N ILE A 15 3.48 -16.64 23.30
CA ILE A 15 3.16 -18.07 23.18
C ILE A 15 2.32 -18.44 24.40
N GLN A 16 1.03 -18.70 24.21
CA GLN A 16 0.23 -19.44 25.20
C GLN A 16 0.79 -20.86 25.26
N VAL A 17 1.77 -21.08 26.13
CA VAL A 17 2.41 -22.39 26.30
C VAL A 17 1.41 -23.40 26.90
N ARG A 18 0.35 -22.93 27.57
CA ARG A 18 -0.71 -23.76 28.17
C ARG A 18 -2.09 -23.10 28.06
N PRO A 19 -3.14 -23.85 27.67
CA PRO A 19 -4.50 -23.30 27.50
C PRO A 19 -5.15 -22.84 28.82
N ASP A 20 -4.72 -23.36 29.98
CA ASP A 20 -5.46 -23.20 31.25
C ASP A 20 -4.79 -22.23 32.24
N ARG A 21 -3.78 -21.46 31.80
CA ARG A 21 -3.07 -20.50 32.65
C ARG A 21 -2.74 -19.23 31.89
N GLU A 22 -3.10 -18.09 32.48
CA GLU A 22 -2.54 -16.81 32.06
C GLU A 22 -1.01 -16.89 32.13
N THR A 23 -0.38 -16.68 30.98
CA THR A 23 1.07 -16.59 30.92
C THR A 23 1.43 -15.24 31.50
N LEU A 24 2.00 -15.21 32.71
CA LEU A 24 2.56 -13.99 33.29
C LEU A 24 3.50 -13.40 32.23
N GLY A 25 3.22 -12.19 31.76
CA GLY A 25 3.93 -11.50 30.68
C GLY A 25 5.39 -11.14 30.98
N THR A 26 6.07 -11.94 31.79
CA THR A 26 7.46 -11.81 32.14
C THR A 26 8.31 -12.51 31.08
N ALA A 27 9.26 -11.77 30.51
CA ALA A 27 10.27 -12.31 29.59
C ALA A 27 10.92 -13.56 30.20
N SER A 28 11.04 -14.62 29.40
CA SER A 28 11.66 -15.88 29.81
C SER A 28 13.04 -15.63 30.45
N PRO A 29 13.39 -16.30 31.57
CA PRO A 29 14.72 -16.18 32.17
C PRO A 29 15.85 -16.71 31.27
N PHE A 30 15.51 -17.29 30.11
CA PHE A 30 16.43 -17.73 29.05
C PHE A 30 16.55 -16.74 27.88
N ASN A 31 16.18 -15.48 28.05
CA ASN A 31 16.27 -14.49 26.97
C ASN A 31 17.74 -14.11 26.68
N ILE A 32 18.40 -14.83 25.75
CA ILE A 32 19.76 -14.52 25.25
C ILE A 32 19.65 -13.45 24.16
N LYS A 33 19.10 -12.28 24.48
CA LYS A 33 18.92 -11.17 23.52
C LYS A 33 19.66 -9.93 24.01
N VAL A 34 20.68 -9.51 23.26
CA VAL A 34 21.50 -8.32 23.55
C VAL A 34 20.87 -7.06 22.97
N GLU A 35 20.34 -7.13 21.74
CA GLU A 35 19.70 -6.01 21.05
C GLU A 35 18.58 -6.48 20.10
N SER A 36 17.64 -5.58 19.80
CA SER A 36 16.64 -5.74 18.75
C SER A 36 17.07 -4.89 17.56
N LEU A 37 17.66 -5.51 16.55
CA LEU A 37 17.97 -4.82 15.30
C LEU A 37 16.72 -4.83 14.40
N THR A 38 16.34 -3.65 13.92
CA THR A 38 15.32 -3.51 12.87
C THR A 38 16.00 -3.09 11.58
N MET A 39 15.60 -3.71 10.47
CA MET A 39 15.95 -3.19 9.14
C MET A 39 14.86 -2.23 8.71
N GLY A 40 15.23 -0.96 8.59
CA GLY A 40 14.33 0.08 8.07
C GLY A 40 14.21 0.04 6.56
N ASN A 41 13.39 0.95 6.05
CA ASN A 41 13.36 1.27 4.62
C ASN A 41 14.66 1.97 4.21
N PHE A 42 15.01 1.86 2.94
CA PHE A 42 16.12 2.61 2.36
C PHE A 42 15.83 4.12 2.40
N SER A 43 16.85 4.88 2.73
CA SER A 43 16.89 6.31 2.45
C SER A 43 16.94 6.58 0.93
N PRO A 44 16.61 7.80 0.47
CA PRO A 44 16.74 8.15 -0.94
C PRO A 44 18.15 7.90 -1.52
N ASP A 45 19.19 8.12 -0.71
CA ASP A 45 20.58 7.89 -1.10
C ASP A 45 20.90 6.39 -1.22
N GLU A 46 20.35 5.55 -0.34
CA GLU A 46 20.49 4.10 -0.43
C GLU A 46 19.74 3.52 -1.63
N VAL A 47 18.55 4.06 -1.96
CA VAL A 47 17.83 3.70 -3.20
C VAL A 47 18.67 4.06 -4.42
N ALA A 48 19.20 5.29 -4.48
CA ALA A 48 20.06 5.72 -5.58
C ALA A 48 21.32 4.87 -5.69
N HIS A 49 21.95 4.53 -4.55
CA HIS A 49 23.13 3.68 -4.51
C HIS A 49 22.83 2.26 -5.05
N LEU A 50 21.71 1.66 -4.65
CA LEU A 50 21.27 0.35 -5.15
C LEU A 50 21.07 0.36 -6.68
N LEU A 51 20.41 1.40 -7.21
CA LEU A 51 20.18 1.54 -8.65
C LEU A 51 21.47 1.85 -9.43
N HIS A 52 22.43 2.51 -8.79
CA HIS A 52 23.76 2.73 -9.37
C HIS A 52 24.55 1.43 -9.52
N GLN A 53 24.50 0.53 -8.54
CA GLN A 53 25.12 -0.79 -8.66
C GLN A 53 24.60 -1.55 -9.89
N HIS A 54 23.28 -1.52 -10.12
CA HIS A 54 22.70 -2.07 -11.35
C HIS A 54 23.25 -1.41 -12.62
N THR A 55 23.42 -0.09 -12.61
CA THR A 55 23.98 0.66 -13.74
C THR A 55 25.43 0.24 -14.02
N GLU A 56 26.26 0.08 -12.98
CA GLU A 56 27.64 -0.37 -13.10
C GLU A 56 27.74 -1.82 -13.62
N GLU A 57 26.85 -2.70 -13.18
CA GLU A 57 26.84 -4.11 -13.58
C GLU A 57 26.30 -4.36 -14.99
N THR A 58 25.28 -3.59 -15.41
CA THR A 58 24.55 -3.87 -16.66
C THR A 58 24.82 -2.87 -17.78
N GLY A 59 25.36 -1.69 -17.44
CA GLY A 59 25.49 -0.53 -18.33
C GLY A 59 24.19 0.24 -18.59
N GLN A 60 23.06 -0.18 -18.01
CA GLN A 60 21.77 0.48 -18.19
C GLN A 60 21.55 1.58 -17.14
N PRO A 61 21.52 2.87 -17.52
CA PRO A 61 21.40 3.95 -16.56
C PRO A 61 19.95 4.23 -16.13
N PHE A 62 19.77 4.59 -14.87
CA PHE A 62 18.56 5.24 -14.37
C PHE A 62 18.73 6.76 -14.38
N GLN A 63 17.76 7.49 -14.94
CA GLN A 63 17.75 8.95 -14.85
C GLN A 63 17.47 9.41 -13.40
N PRO A 64 17.96 10.58 -12.98
CA PRO A 64 17.73 11.10 -11.63
C PRO A 64 16.25 11.23 -11.24
N ASP A 65 15.39 11.63 -12.19
CA ASP A 65 13.95 11.74 -11.98
C ASP A 65 13.27 10.37 -11.81
N ALA A 66 13.76 9.33 -12.50
CA ALA A 66 13.32 7.95 -12.33
C ALA A 66 13.69 7.41 -10.94
N MET A 67 14.92 7.66 -10.47
CA MET A 67 15.35 7.26 -9.12
C MET A 67 14.52 7.95 -8.03
N ALA A 68 14.28 9.26 -8.19
CA ALA A 68 13.42 10.01 -7.28
C ALA A 68 11.97 9.49 -7.29
N GLU A 69 11.43 9.14 -8.46
CA GLU A 69 10.10 8.57 -8.59
C GLU A 69 10.00 7.17 -7.96
N ILE A 70 11.00 6.30 -8.14
CA ILE A 70 11.06 5.00 -7.46
C ILE A 70 11.03 5.22 -5.94
N ASN A 71 11.87 6.10 -5.41
CA ASN A 71 11.86 6.39 -3.97
C ASN A 71 10.48 6.93 -3.50
N ARG A 72 9.88 7.85 -4.25
CA ARG A 72 8.54 8.40 -3.94
C ARG A 72 7.47 7.33 -3.90
N GLN A 73 7.43 6.45 -4.89
CA GLN A 73 6.40 5.41 -5.02
C GLN A 73 6.51 4.32 -3.96
N THR A 74 7.72 4.06 -3.49
CA THR A 74 8.02 2.92 -2.60
C THR A 74 8.24 3.32 -1.15
N GLY A 75 8.50 4.60 -0.86
CA GLY A 75 8.93 5.06 0.46
C GLY A 75 10.22 4.36 0.92
N GLY A 76 11.07 3.94 -0.03
CA GLY A 76 12.31 3.21 0.23
C GLY A 76 12.12 1.75 0.65
N GLN A 77 10.91 1.20 0.61
CA GLN A 77 10.68 -0.17 1.05
C GLN A 77 11.47 -1.17 0.18
N PRO A 78 12.37 -1.99 0.76
CA PRO A 78 13.33 -2.78 -0.01
C PRO A 78 12.69 -3.70 -1.05
N TRP A 79 11.57 -4.36 -0.71
CA TRP A 79 10.87 -5.22 -1.64
C TRP A 79 10.29 -4.44 -2.82
N LEU A 80 9.58 -3.34 -2.58
CA LEU A 80 8.99 -2.52 -3.64
C LEU A 80 10.05 -1.88 -4.55
N VAL A 81 11.16 -1.38 -3.98
CA VAL A 81 12.27 -0.80 -4.75
C VAL A 81 12.82 -1.84 -5.73
N ASN A 82 13.10 -3.06 -5.24
CA ASN A 82 13.61 -4.15 -6.09
C ASN A 82 12.57 -4.64 -7.09
N ALA A 83 11.29 -4.71 -6.70
CA ALA A 83 10.20 -5.13 -7.59
C ALA A 83 10.04 -4.16 -8.77
N LEU A 84 10.04 -2.85 -8.52
CA LEU A 84 10.01 -1.84 -9.58
C LEU A 84 11.25 -1.91 -10.45
N ALA A 85 12.46 -1.94 -9.86
CA ALA A 85 13.70 -2.03 -10.63
C ALA A 85 13.72 -3.29 -11.53
N SER A 86 13.27 -4.43 -10.99
CA SER A 86 13.12 -5.68 -11.74
C SER A 86 12.14 -5.54 -12.91
N GLN A 87 10.94 -5.01 -12.66
CA GLN A 87 9.92 -4.79 -13.70
C GLN A 87 10.38 -3.79 -14.77
N LEU A 88 11.31 -2.89 -14.44
CA LEU A 88 11.87 -1.93 -15.37
C LEU A 88 12.94 -2.55 -16.27
N THR A 89 13.80 -3.42 -15.74
CA THR A 89 15.05 -3.78 -16.44
C THR A 89 15.34 -5.28 -16.60
N THR A 90 14.99 -6.14 -15.63
CA THR A 90 15.47 -7.54 -15.61
C THR A 90 14.38 -8.61 -15.67
N HIS A 91 13.14 -8.25 -15.37
CA HIS A 91 12.01 -9.18 -15.47
C HIS A 91 11.76 -9.62 -16.92
N TYR A 92 11.14 -10.79 -17.12
CA TYR A 92 10.98 -11.35 -18.46
C TYR A 92 10.11 -10.49 -19.40
N ASP A 93 9.19 -9.70 -18.83
CA ASP A 93 8.32 -8.74 -19.49
C ASP A 93 8.72 -7.29 -19.17
N ALA A 94 9.99 -7.04 -18.85
CA ALA A 94 10.46 -5.73 -18.43
C ALA A 94 10.15 -4.62 -19.46
N LEU A 95 9.82 -3.43 -18.96
CA LEU A 95 9.45 -2.29 -19.82
C LEU A 95 10.62 -1.72 -20.64
N VAL A 96 11.84 -1.85 -20.13
CA VAL A 96 13.05 -1.29 -20.76
C VAL A 96 14.10 -2.39 -20.94
N GLN A 97 13.81 -3.36 -21.83
CA GLN A 97 14.72 -4.48 -22.10
C GLN A 97 16.01 -4.05 -22.82
N ASP A 98 15.94 -3.01 -23.65
CA ASP A 98 17.12 -2.45 -24.30
C ASP A 98 17.92 -1.61 -23.30
N ARG A 99 19.08 -2.15 -22.90
CA ARG A 99 19.99 -1.55 -21.92
C ARG A 99 20.62 -0.24 -22.37
N THR A 100 20.57 0.07 -23.68
CA THR A 100 21.05 1.37 -24.18
C THR A 100 20.05 2.50 -23.90
N ILE A 101 18.80 2.16 -23.60
CA ILE A 101 17.75 3.11 -23.27
C ILE A 101 17.77 3.39 -21.77
N PRO A 102 17.93 4.67 -21.36
CA PRO A 102 17.87 5.04 -19.95
C PRO A 102 16.46 4.83 -19.39
N VAL A 103 16.38 4.34 -18.15
CA VAL A 103 15.11 4.29 -17.42
C VAL A 103 14.70 5.72 -17.03
N GLN A 104 13.48 6.10 -17.42
CA GLN A 104 12.91 7.44 -17.22
C GLN A 104 11.71 7.35 -16.27
N ARG A 105 11.32 8.50 -15.69
CA ARG A 105 10.15 8.59 -14.80
C ARG A 105 8.89 7.96 -15.39
N ALA A 106 8.62 8.14 -16.68
CA ALA A 106 7.44 7.57 -17.34
C ALA A 106 7.42 6.03 -17.29
N HIS A 107 8.59 5.38 -17.42
CA HIS A 107 8.69 3.93 -17.28
C HIS A 107 8.37 3.49 -15.85
N VAL A 108 8.79 4.25 -14.84
CA VAL A 108 8.50 3.96 -13.42
C VAL A 108 7.00 4.00 -13.14
N LEU A 109 6.30 5.00 -13.66
CA LEU A 109 4.84 5.10 -13.53
C LEU A 109 4.12 3.93 -14.21
N ALA A 110 4.57 3.52 -15.40
CA ALA A 110 4.01 2.35 -16.06
C ALA A 110 4.31 1.04 -15.30
N ALA A 111 5.53 0.88 -14.76
CA ALA A 111 5.90 -0.28 -13.96
C ALA A 111 5.10 -0.36 -12.65
N ARG A 112 4.78 0.79 -12.05
CA ARG A 112 3.90 0.90 -10.89
C ARG A 112 2.52 0.30 -11.19
N GLU A 113 1.88 0.69 -12.29
CA GLU A 113 0.55 0.15 -12.64
C GLU A 113 0.60 -1.37 -12.81
N ILE A 114 1.60 -1.89 -13.55
CA ILE A 114 1.79 -3.33 -13.72
C ILE A 114 1.93 -4.05 -12.38
N LEU A 115 2.71 -3.48 -11.45
CA LEU A 115 2.93 -4.08 -10.13
C LEU A 115 1.62 -4.13 -9.31
N ILE A 116 0.79 -3.09 -9.41
CA ILE A 116 -0.49 -2.99 -8.70
C ILE A 116 -1.53 -3.95 -9.30
N GLU A 117 -1.58 -4.06 -10.63
CA GLU A 117 -2.47 -4.97 -11.34
C GLU A 117 -2.11 -6.44 -11.12
N ARG A 118 -0.80 -6.78 -11.12
CA ARG A 118 -0.33 -8.17 -11.02
C ARG A 118 -0.68 -8.84 -9.69
N ARG A 119 -1.02 -8.06 -8.65
CA ARG A 119 -1.35 -8.54 -7.30
C ARG A 119 -0.37 -9.62 -6.83
N ASP A 120 0.92 -9.29 -6.80
CA ASP A 120 1.95 -10.23 -6.33
C ASP A 120 1.58 -10.85 -4.97
N THR A 121 2.01 -12.08 -4.69
CA THR A 121 1.61 -12.85 -3.48
C THR A 121 1.75 -12.08 -2.16
N HIS A 122 2.74 -11.17 -2.09
CA HIS A 122 2.91 -10.28 -0.95
C HIS A 122 1.73 -9.30 -0.77
N LEU A 123 1.22 -8.76 -1.88
CA LEU A 123 0.07 -7.86 -1.93
C LEU A 123 -1.24 -8.59 -1.64
N ASP A 124 -1.42 -9.82 -2.15
CA ASP A 124 -2.57 -10.66 -1.80
C ASP A 124 -2.66 -10.96 -0.30
N SER A 125 -1.50 -11.12 0.34
CA SER A 125 -1.44 -11.30 1.79
C SER A 125 -1.94 -10.06 2.52
N LEU A 126 -1.71 -8.84 2.01
CA LEU A 126 -2.26 -7.61 2.57
C LEU A 126 -3.79 -7.56 2.46
N VAL A 127 -4.33 -7.94 1.29
CA VAL A 127 -5.78 -7.99 1.04
C VAL A 127 -6.53 -8.79 2.10
N SER A 128 -6.00 -9.98 2.43
CA SER A 128 -6.63 -10.85 3.42
C SER A 128 -6.73 -10.23 4.82
N ARG A 129 -5.82 -9.31 5.15
CA ARG A 129 -5.67 -8.72 6.49
C ARG A 129 -6.40 -7.40 6.65
N LEU A 130 -6.79 -6.72 5.57
CA LEU A 130 -7.58 -5.47 5.64
C LEU A 130 -8.95 -5.66 6.31
N ARG A 131 -9.42 -6.90 6.48
CA ARG A 131 -10.64 -7.22 7.23
C ARG A 131 -10.42 -7.39 8.73
N GLU A 132 -9.17 -7.42 9.19
CA GLU A 132 -8.87 -7.58 10.60
C GLU A 132 -9.23 -6.30 11.39
N PRO A 133 -9.96 -6.39 12.51
CA PRO A 133 -10.39 -5.21 13.27
C PRO A 133 -9.23 -4.30 13.70
N ARG A 134 -8.05 -4.88 13.96
CA ARG A 134 -6.85 -4.14 14.34
C ARG A 134 -6.28 -3.28 13.22
N ILE A 135 -6.35 -3.77 11.98
CA ILE A 135 -5.88 -3.04 10.80
C ILE A 135 -6.90 -1.97 10.42
N GLN A 136 -8.19 -2.30 10.47
CA GLN A 136 -9.27 -1.34 10.22
C GLN A 136 -9.18 -0.13 11.14
N ARG A 137 -8.99 -0.36 12.44
CA ARG A 137 -8.84 0.69 13.46
C ARG A 137 -7.76 1.72 13.12
N VAL A 138 -6.73 1.33 12.38
CA VAL A 138 -5.62 2.21 11.98
C VAL A 138 -5.82 2.80 10.59
N ILE A 139 -6.22 1.98 9.62
CA ILE A 139 -6.34 2.40 8.22
C ILE A 139 -7.53 3.33 8.03
N GLU A 140 -8.66 3.09 8.71
CA GLU A 140 -9.89 3.88 8.54
C GLU A 140 -9.69 5.37 8.89
N PRO A 141 -9.13 5.74 10.06
CA PRO A 141 -8.85 7.16 10.36
C PRO A 141 -7.85 7.80 9.39
N ILE A 142 -6.91 7.02 8.83
CA ILE A 142 -5.96 7.52 7.82
C ILE A 142 -6.71 7.86 6.52
N LEU A 143 -7.67 7.04 6.12
CA LEU A 143 -8.48 7.27 4.92
C LEU A 143 -9.43 8.45 5.06
N THR A 144 -9.97 8.71 6.26
CA THR A 144 -10.87 9.87 6.51
C THR A 144 -10.12 11.17 6.79
N GLY A 145 -8.81 11.10 7.04
CA GLY A 145 -8.01 12.27 7.41
C GLY A 145 -8.06 12.60 8.91
N ASP A 146 -8.65 11.73 9.73
CA ASP A 146 -8.80 11.89 11.19
C ASP A 146 -7.69 11.18 11.98
N ALA A 147 -6.59 10.80 11.34
CA ALA A 147 -5.49 10.05 11.95
C ALA A 147 -4.61 10.91 12.89
N THR A 148 -5.18 11.37 14.00
CA THR A 148 -4.44 11.95 15.13
C THR A 148 -3.88 10.85 16.06
N ALA A 149 -3.02 11.22 17.01
CA ALA A 149 -2.61 10.30 18.07
C ALA A 149 -3.86 9.77 18.81
N GLY A 150 -3.98 8.44 18.93
CA GLY A 150 -5.16 7.79 19.48
C GLY A 150 -4.99 7.38 20.95
N ASP A 151 -5.82 6.45 21.40
CA ASP A 151 -5.64 5.79 22.69
C ASP A 151 -4.52 4.73 22.64
N THR A 152 -4.17 4.15 23.79
CA THR A 152 -3.08 3.16 23.89
C THR A 152 -3.27 1.97 22.93
N VAL A 153 -4.51 1.54 22.69
CA VAL A 153 -4.81 0.40 21.80
C VAL A 153 -4.55 0.77 20.35
N TYR A 154 -5.00 1.95 19.93
CA TYR A 154 -4.71 2.47 18.60
C TYR A 154 -3.20 2.65 18.37
N ASP A 155 -2.46 3.11 19.37
CA ASP A 155 -1.01 3.26 19.27
C ASP A 155 -0.26 1.92 19.15
N GLU A 156 -0.71 0.89 19.89
CA GLU A 156 -0.18 -0.48 19.76
C GLU A 156 -0.46 -1.07 18.35
N ASP A 157 -1.67 -0.88 17.84
CA ASP A 157 -2.01 -1.34 16.50
C ASP A 157 -1.30 -0.55 15.41
N PHE A 158 -1.13 0.76 15.59
CA PHE A 158 -0.36 1.59 14.67
C PHE A 158 1.10 1.11 14.62
N ALA A 159 1.72 0.87 15.77
CA ALA A 159 3.08 0.35 15.84
C ALA A 159 3.20 -1.03 15.16
N TYR A 160 2.17 -1.89 15.30
CA TYR A 160 2.12 -3.15 14.57
C TYR A 160 2.11 -2.95 13.05
N LEU A 161 1.23 -2.08 12.52
CA LEU A 161 1.19 -1.81 11.08
C LEU A 161 2.47 -1.12 10.58
N GLN A 162 3.12 -0.31 11.43
CA GLN A 162 4.39 0.32 11.12
C GLN A 162 5.51 -0.74 11.01
N ASN A 163 5.52 -1.73 11.88
CA ASN A 163 6.44 -2.88 11.80
C ASN A 163 6.18 -3.75 10.56
N LEU A 164 4.93 -3.83 10.09
CA LEU A 164 4.59 -4.44 8.80
C LEU A 164 5.02 -3.59 7.60
N GLY A 165 5.43 -2.34 7.80
CA GLY A 165 5.79 -1.40 6.74
C GLY A 165 4.60 -0.81 5.99
N LEU A 166 3.38 -0.88 6.56
CA LEU A 166 2.14 -0.43 5.91
C LEU A 166 1.78 1.02 6.22
N VAL A 167 2.21 1.53 7.37
CA VAL A 167 1.97 2.92 7.79
C VAL A 167 3.27 3.58 8.24
N THR A 168 3.29 4.90 8.19
CA THR A 168 4.42 5.73 8.63
C THR A 168 3.92 7.01 9.31
N VAL A 169 4.85 7.74 9.91
CA VAL A 169 4.63 9.09 10.41
C VAL A 169 5.49 10.03 9.58
N GLU A 170 4.84 10.97 8.89
CA GLU A 170 5.48 12.00 8.08
C GLU A 170 5.01 13.37 8.60
N ASP A 171 5.94 14.23 9.00
CA ASP A 171 5.66 15.55 9.58
C ASP A 171 4.64 15.50 10.75
N GLY A 172 4.72 14.46 11.58
CA GLY A 172 3.80 14.24 12.70
C GLY A 172 2.41 13.72 12.31
N THR A 173 2.17 13.48 11.01
CA THR A 173 0.91 12.93 10.49
C THR A 173 1.05 11.44 10.23
N ARG A 174 0.11 10.64 10.74
CA ARG A 174 0.03 9.20 10.47
C ARG A 174 -0.54 8.96 9.06
N ARG A 175 0.14 8.17 8.24
CA ARG A 175 -0.21 7.95 6.83
C ARG A 175 0.09 6.52 6.38
N ILE A 176 -0.48 6.11 5.24
CA ILE A 176 -0.05 4.90 4.54
C ILE A 176 1.40 5.09 4.09
N ALA A 177 2.21 4.03 4.22
CA ALA A 177 3.67 4.13 4.12
C ALA A 177 4.19 4.62 2.76
N ASN A 178 3.47 4.36 1.67
CA ASN A 178 3.85 4.79 0.34
C ASN A 178 2.65 4.83 -0.63
N PRO A 179 2.77 5.53 -1.78
CA PRO A 179 1.70 5.64 -2.77
C PRO A 179 1.25 4.31 -3.41
N ILE A 180 2.14 3.30 -3.51
CA ILE A 180 1.76 1.98 -4.02
C ILE A 180 0.78 1.31 -3.05
N TYR A 181 1.09 1.30 -1.76
CA TYR A 181 0.17 0.74 -0.77
C TYR A 181 -1.11 1.54 -0.63
N ALA A 182 -1.07 2.88 -0.73
CA ALA A 182 -2.28 3.70 -0.70
C ALA A 182 -3.26 3.31 -1.82
N GLU A 183 -2.73 3.13 -3.04
CA GLU A 183 -3.50 2.69 -4.20
C GLU A 183 -4.05 1.28 -4.03
N ILE A 184 -3.22 0.34 -3.60
CA ILE A 184 -3.63 -1.07 -3.42
C ILE A 184 -4.74 -1.17 -2.37
N ILE A 185 -4.57 -0.49 -1.24
CA ILE A 185 -5.58 -0.46 -0.18
C ILE A 185 -6.88 0.12 -0.74
N ALA A 186 -6.83 1.27 -1.42
CA ALA A 186 -8.01 1.87 -2.03
C ALA A 186 -8.71 0.90 -3.01
N ARG A 187 -7.98 0.34 -3.99
CA ARG A 187 -8.50 -0.61 -5.00
C ARG A 187 -9.15 -1.84 -4.38
N VAL A 188 -8.54 -2.37 -3.32
CA VAL A 188 -9.08 -3.54 -2.62
C VAL A 188 -10.37 -3.21 -1.90
N LEU A 189 -10.45 -2.04 -1.27
CA LEU A 189 -11.63 -1.60 -0.53
C LEU A 189 -12.78 -1.22 -1.45
N ILE A 190 -12.50 -0.66 -2.64
CA ILE A 190 -13.53 -0.29 -3.62
C ILE A 190 -13.98 -1.45 -4.53
N ASN A 191 -13.25 -2.57 -4.58
CA ASN A 191 -13.58 -3.70 -5.47
C ASN A 191 -15.03 -4.20 -5.30
N PHE A 192 -15.54 -4.20 -4.05
CA PHE A 192 -16.95 -4.55 -3.80
C PHE A 192 -17.91 -3.49 -4.36
N VAL A 193 -17.56 -2.20 -4.25
CA VAL A 193 -18.35 -1.09 -4.80
C VAL A 193 -18.43 -1.19 -6.32
N GLU A 194 -17.32 -1.44 -6.99
CA GLU A 194 -17.26 -1.63 -8.45
C GLU A 194 -18.21 -2.75 -8.90
N ALA A 195 -18.25 -3.86 -8.16
CA ALA A 195 -19.17 -4.95 -8.45
C ALA A 195 -20.66 -4.59 -8.26
N CYS A 196 -20.96 -3.52 -7.52
CA CYS A 196 -22.30 -2.98 -7.36
C CYS A 196 -22.66 -1.93 -8.41
N ILE A 197 -21.73 -1.47 -9.24
CA ILE A 197 -21.97 -0.49 -10.31
C ILE A 197 -22.20 -1.25 -11.62
N PRO A 198 -23.46 -1.32 -12.11
CA PRO A 198 -23.82 -2.17 -13.25
C PRO A 198 -23.25 -1.69 -14.58
N GLU A 199 -23.15 -0.38 -14.80
CA GLU A 199 -22.63 0.23 -16.03
C GLU A 199 -21.69 1.40 -15.72
N PRO A 200 -20.60 1.58 -16.49
CA PRO A 200 -19.72 2.73 -16.35
C PRO A 200 -20.51 4.01 -16.67
N PRO A 201 -20.37 5.07 -15.87
CA PRO A 201 -21.18 6.26 -16.06
C PRO A 201 -20.74 7.03 -17.31
N GLU A 202 -21.70 7.37 -18.16
CA GLU A 202 -21.49 8.22 -19.34
C GLU A 202 -21.20 9.66 -18.88
N CYS A 203 -19.92 9.98 -18.76
CA CYS A 203 -19.46 11.31 -18.33
C CYS A 203 -18.40 11.90 -19.27
N ALA A 204 -18.28 11.37 -20.48
CA ALA A 204 -17.46 11.98 -21.53
C ALA A 204 -18.28 13.04 -22.27
N GLY A 205 -17.80 14.28 -22.27
CA GLY A 205 -18.30 15.34 -23.13
C GLY A 205 -18.01 15.07 -24.60
N GLU A 206 -18.74 15.73 -25.49
CA GLU A 206 -18.59 15.57 -26.96
C GLU A 206 -17.17 15.90 -27.47
N ASP A 207 -16.42 16.70 -26.71
CA ASP A 207 -15.03 17.10 -26.99
C ASP A 207 -13.97 16.20 -26.32
N GLY A 208 -14.39 15.12 -25.66
CA GLY A 208 -13.52 14.22 -24.91
C GLY A 208 -13.09 14.76 -23.54
N THR A 209 -13.68 15.85 -23.07
CA THR A 209 -13.50 16.33 -21.70
C THR A 209 -14.40 15.61 -20.71
N LEU A 210 -14.07 15.66 -19.43
CA LEU A 210 -14.92 15.10 -18.38
C LEU A 210 -16.10 16.03 -18.11
N ASP A 211 -17.33 15.56 -18.37
CA ASP A 211 -18.54 16.23 -17.93
C ASP A 211 -18.72 16.05 -16.42
N MET A 212 -18.22 17.03 -15.67
CA MET A 212 -18.31 17.05 -14.21
C MET A 212 -19.75 17.08 -13.69
N MET A 213 -20.69 17.68 -14.43
CA MET A 213 -22.09 17.73 -13.99
C MET A 213 -22.75 16.37 -14.19
N GLY A 214 -22.64 15.77 -15.37
CA GLY A 214 -23.13 14.42 -15.64
C GLY A 214 -22.53 13.38 -14.69
N LEU A 215 -21.23 13.51 -14.38
CA LEU A 215 -20.55 12.68 -13.38
C LEU A 215 -21.24 12.73 -12.01
N ILE A 216 -21.45 13.93 -11.48
CA ILE A 216 -22.04 14.14 -10.14
C ILE A 216 -23.50 13.70 -10.13
N GLU A 217 -24.26 14.03 -11.17
CA GLU A 217 -25.67 13.64 -11.30
C GLU A 217 -25.82 12.11 -11.33
N GLY A 218 -25.02 11.43 -12.16
CA GLY A 218 -25.00 9.97 -12.21
C GLY A 218 -24.58 9.34 -10.88
N PHE A 219 -23.60 9.93 -10.18
CA PHE A 219 -23.19 9.43 -8.86
C PHE A 219 -24.34 9.54 -7.85
N VAL A 220 -25.07 10.67 -7.84
CA VAL A 220 -26.20 10.89 -6.94
C VAL A 220 -27.34 9.91 -7.25
N GLU A 221 -27.61 9.62 -8.52
CA GLU A 221 -28.60 8.63 -8.94
C GLU A 221 -28.20 7.22 -8.47
N PHE A 222 -26.98 6.78 -8.79
CA PHE A 222 -26.43 5.52 -8.31
C PHE A 222 -26.51 5.39 -6.78
N TRP A 223 -26.12 6.44 -6.05
CA TRP A 223 -26.13 6.44 -4.58
C TRP A 223 -27.55 6.31 -4.02
N ARG A 224 -28.54 6.95 -4.63
CA ARG A 224 -29.95 6.84 -4.21
C ARG A 224 -30.50 5.43 -4.38
N GLU A 225 -30.12 4.75 -5.45
CA GLU A 225 -30.62 3.41 -5.76
C GLU A 225 -29.89 2.30 -5.00
N ASN A 226 -28.58 2.44 -4.82
CA ASN A 226 -27.71 1.34 -4.36
C ASN A 226 -27.04 1.61 -3.00
N GLY A 227 -27.12 2.84 -2.47
CA GLY A 227 -26.34 3.27 -1.30
C GLY A 227 -26.50 2.38 -0.07
N GLU A 228 -27.72 1.92 0.24
CA GLU A 228 -27.95 1.03 1.39
C GLU A 228 -27.28 -0.35 1.22
N ILE A 229 -27.32 -0.91 0.01
CA ILE A 229 -26.70 -2.21 -0.30
C ILE A 229 -25.18 -2.08 -0.22
N VAL A 230 -24.65 -1.01 -0.81
CA VAL A 230 -23.21 -0.74 -0.84
C VAL A 230 -22.68 -0.53 0.58
N LEU A 231 -23.35 0.30 1.39
CA LEU A 231 -22.96 0.56 2.78
C LEU A 231 -22.93 -0.71 3.65
N ARG A 232 -23.86 -1.64 3.44
CA ARG A 232 -23.89 -2.91 4.20
C ARG A 232 -22.71 -3.84 3.88
N GLY A 233 -22.12 -3.73 2.68
CA GLY A 233 -21.02 -4.60 2.25
C GLY A 233 -19.63 -4.04 2.56
N ILE A 234 -19.50 -2.74 2.80
CA ILE A 234 -18.22 -2.09 3.11
C ILE A 234 -17.83 -2.36 4.57
N SER A 235 -16.60 -2.81 4.82
CA SER A 235 -16.12 -3.01 6.19
C SER A 235 -15.64 -1.72 6.87
N TYR A 236 -15.27 -0.71 6.09
CA TYR A 236 -14.79 0.60 6.53
C TYR A 236 -15.94 1.62 6.48
N GLN A 237 -16.77 1.62 7.52
CA GLN A 237 -18.02 2.37 7.56
C GLN A 237 -17.83 3.90 7.56
N GLU A 238 -16.82 4.41 8.26
CA GLU A 238 -16.53 5.85 8.34
C GLU A 238 -15.89 6.35 7.04
N ALA A 239 -15.06 5.52 6.40
CA ALA A 239 -14.49 5.83 5.09
C ALA A 239 -15.45 5.53 3.93
N ALA A 240 -16.62 4.93 4.17
CA ALA A 240 -17.51 4.43 3.12
C ALA A 240 -17.88 5.49 2.07
N PRO A 241 -18.26 6.73 2.41
CA PRO A 241 -18.58 7.74 1.39
C PRO A 241 -17.42 8.02 0.42
N HIS A 242 -16.19 8.09 0.95
CA HIS A 242 -14.98 8.27 0.14
C HIS A 242 -14.73 7.07 -0.76
N LEU A 243 -14.83 5.85 -0.20
CA LEU A 243 -14.63 4.60 -0.94
C LEU A 243 -15.67 4.44 -2.06
N VAL A 244 -16.93 4.78 -1.81
CA VAL A 244 -17.99 4.63 -2.83
C VAL A 244 -17.76 5.60 -3.99
N PHE A 245 -17.43 6.85 -3.68
CA PHE A 245 -17.11 7.83 -4.71
C PHE A 245 -15.86 7.43 -5.51
N MET A 246 -14.80 6.97 -4.85
CA MET A 246 -13.61 6.47 -5.54
C MET A 246 -13.89 5.26 -6.43
N GLY A 247 -14.69 4.28 -5.96
CA GLY A 247 -15.11 3.14 -6.78
C GLY A 247 -15.92 3.54 -8.00
N TYR A 248 -16.79 4.54 -7.84
CA TYR A 248 -17.54 5.12 -8.96
C TYR A 248 -16.63 5.80 -9.99
N LEU A 249 -15.63 6.56 -9.53
CA LEU A 249 -14.65 7.19 -10.42
C LEU A 249 -13.76 6.17 -11.13
N GLN A 250 -13.32 5.13 -10.44
CA GLN A 250 -12.45 4.11 -11.02
C GLN A 250 -13.12 3.45 -12.23
N ARG A 251 -14.44 3.26 -12.18
CA ARG A 251 -15.19 2.62 -13.26
C ARG A 251 -15.32 3.44 -14.55
N ILE A 252 -14.91 4.71 -14.52
CA ILE A 252 -14.85 5.61 -15.69
C ILE A 252 -13.53 5.44 -16.43
N VAL A 253 -12.45 5.16 -15.68
CA VAL A 253 -11.09 5.06 -16.22
C VAL A 253 -10.81 3.64 -16.75
N ASP A 254 -11.48 2.63 -16.19
CA ASP A 254 -11.43 1.21 -16.59
C ASP A 254 -12.32 0.87 -17.80
#